data_AF-A0A968KNY3-F1
#
_entry.id   AF-A0A968KNY3-F1
#
_cell.length_a   1.000
_cell.length_b   1.000
_cell.length_c   1.000
_cell.angle_alpha   90.00
_cell.angle_beta   90.00
_cell.angle_gamma   90.00
#
_symmetry.space_group_name_H-M   'P 1'
#
loop_
_entity.id
_entity.type
_entity.pdbx_description
1 polymer ?
#
loop_
_entity_poly.entity_id
_entity_poly.type
_entity_poly.pdbx_seq_one_letter_code
_entity_poly.pdbx_strand_id
1 'polypeptide(L)' 'MSQPSFVKKIVCIGAGYVGGPTMTVIANKCPDYKVTVVDLNRAKIEAWNSDTLPI' A
#
# COMPACT_ATOMS: atom_id res chain seq x y z
N MET A 1 -4.59 19.51 15.63
CA MET A 1 -3.79 18.27 15.46
C MET A 1 -3.16 18.36 14.07
N SER A 2 -1.85 18.59 13.98
CA SER A 2 -1.15 18.64 12.69
C SER A 2 -1.11 17.23 12.11
N GLN A 3 -1.60 17.05 10.88
CA GLN A 3 -1.42 15.80 10.13
C GLN A 3 0.07 15.43 10.10
N PRO A 4 0.45 14.15 10.27
CA PRO A 4 1.83 13.74 10.10
C PRO A 4 2.29 14.09 8.68
N SER A 5 3.32 14.93 8.60
CA SER A 5 3.93 15.30 7.32
C SER A 5 4.82 14.15 6.87
N PHE A 6 4.27 13.24 6.07
CA PHE A 6 5.08 12.22 5.39
C PHE A 6 6.12 12.89 4.49
N VAL A 7 7.37 12.44 4.57
CA VAL A 7 8.52 12.97 3.81
C VAL A 7 8.36 12.66 2.32
N LYS A 8 7.75 11.52 1.97
CA LYS A 8 7.42 11.14 0.59
C LYS A 8 6.05 10.52 0.48
N LYS A 9 5.44 10.61 -0.70
CA LYS A 9 4.18 9.95 -1.07
C LYS A 9 4.41 9.11 -2.33
N ILE A 10 4.13 7.82 -2.26
CA ILE A 10 4.34 6.86 -3.34
C ILE A 10 2.99 6.24 -3.71
N VAL A 11 2.69 6.18 -5.00
CA VAL A 11 1.51 5.48 -5.54
C VAL A 11 1.98 4.33 -6.41
N CYS A 12 1.40 3.15 -6.18
CA CYS A 12 1.57 1.97 -7.03
C CYS A 12 0.24 1.60 -7.68
N ILE A 13 0.20 1.53 -9.01
CA ILE A 13 -0.96 1.07 -9.77
C ILE A 13 -0.76 -0.41 -10.07
N GLY A 14 -1.56 -1.26 -9.41
CA GLY A 14 -1.52 -2.72 -9.48
C GLY A 14 -1.22 -3.36 -8.12
N ALA A 15 -2.25 -3.89 -7.45
CA ALA A 15 -2.13 -4.54 -6.15
C ALA A 15 -1.90 -6.07 -6.29
N GLY A 16 -1.09 -6.48 -7.27
CA GLY A 16 -0.77 -7.88 -7.54
C GLY A 16 0.48 -8.39 -6.81
N TYR A 17 0.98 -9.54 -7.25
CA TYR A 17 2.15 -10.24 -6.69
C TYR A 17 3.42 -9.38 -6.58
N VAL A 18 3.64 -8.45 -7.51
CA VAL A 18 4.82 -7.57 -7.48
C VAL A 18 4.52 -6.31 -6.67
N GLY A 19 3.49 -5.56 -7.07
CA GLY A 19 3.18 -4.26 -6.50
C GLY A 19 2.87 -4.30 -5.01
N GLY A 20 2.02 -5.23 -4.57
CA GLY A 20 1.60 -5.35 -3.17
C GLY A 20 2.78 -5.62 -2.23
N PRO A 21 3.46 -6.79 -2.32
CA PRO A 21 4.60 -7.12 -1.46
C PRO A 21 5.73 -6.09 -1.51
N THR A 22 6.05 -5.55 -2.68
CA THR A 22 7.10 -4.52 -2.82
C THR A 22 6.74 -3.26 -2.05
N MET A 23 5.50 -2.77 -2.20
CA MET A 23 5.03 -1.57 -1.50
C MET A 23 4.89 -1.78 0.01
N THR A 24 4.48 -2.98 0.45
CA THR A 24 4.44 -3.34 1.88
C THR A 24 5.83 -3.29 2.51
N VAL A 25 6.85 -3.84 1.84
CA VAL A 25 8.23 -3.78 2.33
C VAL A 25 8.74 -2.34 2.40
N ILE A 26 8.46 -1.51 1.40
CA ILE A 26 8.84 -0.08 1.41
C ILE A 26 8.17 0.65 2.58
N ALA A 27 6.86 0.46 2.79
CA ALA A 27 6.14 1.08 3.90
C ALA A 27 6.71 0.65 5.27
N ASN A 28 7.12 -0.63 5.40
CA ASN A 28 7.72 -1.15 6.61
C ASN A 28 9.15 -0.64 6.86
N LYS A 29 9.93 -0.40 5.81
CA LYS A 29 11.33 0.07 5.92
C LYS A 29 11.47 1.59 5.92
N CYS A 30 10.47 2.32 5.42
CA CYS A 30 10.45 3.78 5.33
C CYS A 30 9.16 4.33 5.98
N PRO A 31 9.06 4.33 7.32
CA PRO A 31 7.83 4.70 8.03
C PRO A 31 7.43 6.18 7.89
N ASP A 32 8.38 7.02 7.48
CA ASP A 32 8.15 8.43 7.14
C ASP A 32 7.55 8.61 5.73
N TYR A 33 7.40 7.53 4.95
CA TYR A 33 6.80 7.56 3.62
C TYR A 33 5.35 7.07 3.66
N LYS A 34 4.47 7.76 2.95
CA LYS A 34 3.11 7.28 2.70
C LYS A 34 3.07 6.50 1.40
N VAL A 35 2.78 5.22 1.48
CA VAL A 35 2.59 4.35 0.31
C VAL A 35 1.10 4.11 0.11
N THR A 36 0.62 4.20 -1.14
CA THR A 36 -0.77 3.93 -1.51
C THR A 36 -0.79 3.01 -2.71
N VAL A 37 -1.38 1.83 -2.55
CA VAL A 37 -1.53 0.83 -3.62
C VAL A 37 -2.96 0.90 -4.12
N VAL A 38 -3.15 1.02 -5.43
CA VAL A 38 -4.46 1.09 -6.07
C VAL A 38 -4.59 0.00 -7.13
N ASP A 39 -5.80 -0.50 -7.34
CA ASP A 39 -6.11 -1.51 -8.35
C ASP A 39 -7.57 -1.28 -8.81
N LEU A 40 -7.87 -1.60 -10.08
CA LEU A 40 -9.23 -1.53 -10.60
C LEU A 40 -10.14 -2.59 -9.93
N ASN A 41 -9.55 -3.73 -9.53
CA ASN A 41 -10.28 -4.80 -8.88
C ASN A 41 -10.55 -4.47 -7.41
N ARG A 42 -11.77 -4.00 -7.13
CA ARG A 42 -12.25 -3.67 -5.79
C ARG A 42 -12.11 -4.81 -4.79
N ALA A 43 -12.48 -6.05 -5.17
CA ALA A 43 -12.38 -7.20 -4.28
C ALA A 43 -10.93 -7.49 -3.87
N LYS A 44 -9.96 -7.22 -4.76
CA LYS A 44 -8.53 -7.33 -4.43
C LYS A 44 -8.09 -6.31 -3.39
N ILE A 45 -8.56 -5.06 -3.52
CA ILE A 45 -8.28 -4.00 -2.53
C ILE A 45 -8.97 -4.31 -1.20
N GLU A 46 -10.19 -4.84 -1.20
CA GLU A 46 -10.88 -5.26 0.01
C GLU A 46 -10.13 -6.40 0.72
N ALA A 47 -9.64 -7.40 -0.02
CA ALA A 47 -8.81 -8.47 0.54
C ALA A 47 -7.50 -7.95 1.16
N TRP A 48 -6.80 -7.02 0.49
CA TRP A 48 -5.61 -6.36 1.05
C TRP A 48 -5.86 -5.58 2.34
N ASN A 49 -7.09 -5.12 2.57
CA ASN A 49 -7.49 -4.41 3.79
C ASN A 49 -8.18 -5.33 4.81
N SER A 50 -8.06 -6.65 4.63
CA SER A 50 -8.64 -7.67 5.52
C SER A 50 -7.54 -8.53 6.16
N ASP A 51 -7.94 -9.41 7.07
CA ASP A 51 -7.03 -10.39 7.69
C ASP A 51 -6.62 -11.52 6.73
N THR A 52 -7.26 -11.64 5.56
CA THR A 52 -6.95 -12.65 4.53
C THR A 52 -6.44 -11.96 3.27
N LEU A 53 -5.12 -12.03 3.06
CA LEU A 53 -4.47 -11.38 1.92
C LEU A 53 -4.80 -12.11 0.59
N PRO A 54 -4.84 -11.38 -0.54
CA PRO A 54 -5.22 -11.95 -1.85
C PRO A 54 -4.08 -12.72 -2.55
N ILE A 55 -3.00 -13.04 -1.83
CA ILE A 55 -1.80 -13.79 -2.27
C ILE A 55 -1.18 -14.53 -1.10
#